data_AF-A0A0Q3RV24-F1
#
_entry.id   AF-A0A0Q3RV24-F1
#
_cell.length_a   1.000
_cell.length_b   1.000
_cell.length_c   1.000
_cell.angle_alpha   90.00
_cell.angle_beta   90.00
_cell.angle_gamma   90.00
#
_symmetry.space_group_name_H-M   'P 1'
#
loop_
_entity.id
_entity.type
_entity.pdbx_description
1 polymer ?
#
loop_
_entity_poly.entity_id
_entity_poly.type
_entity_poly.pdbx_seq_one_letter_code
_entity_poly.pdbx_strand_id
1 'polypeptide(L)' 'MNPKTCAESKEKLIALCKIMDSYIDKGDYFELYSCWVGEEADKREGEITLRINKFDVEQIKMPEKTLVKFEK' A
#
# COMPACT_ATOMS: atom_id res chain seq x y z
N MET A 1 -6.04 -1.24 17.69
CA MET A 1 -6.23 -0.20 16.64
C MET A 1 -7.66 0.29 16.71
N ASN A 2 -7.90 1.60 16.64
CA ASN A 2 -9.26 2.15 16.66
C ASN A 2 -9.97 1.80 15.33
N PRO A 3 -11.18 1.18 15.34
CA PRO A 3 -11.91 0.83 14.13
C PRO A 3 -12.13 2.00 13.17
N LYS A 4 -12.37 3.21 13.70
CA LYS A 4 -12.55 4.43 12.90
C LYS A 4 -11.27 4.77 12.13
N THR A 5 -10.12 4.76 12.81
CA THR A 5 -8.80 5.02 12.18
C THR A 5 -8.46 3.97 11.13
N CYS A 6 -8.83 2.70 11.35
CA CYS A 6 -8.65 1.64 10.37
C CYS A 6 -9.48 1.91 9.09
N ALA A 7 -10.77 2.22 9.25
CA ALA A 7 -11.64 2.57 8.12
C ALA A 7 -11.11 3.78 7.33
N GLU A 8 -10.75 4.86 8.02
CA GLU A 8 -10.19 6.06 7.38
C GLU A 8 -8.89 5.77 6.62
N SER A 9 -8.03 4.89 7.15
CA SER A 9 -6.77 4.51 6.49
C SER A 9 -7.01 3.73 5.20
N LYS A 10 -8.01 2.84 5.18
CA LYS A 10 -8.41 2.09 3.99
C LYS A 10 -8.99 3.01 2.91
N GLU A 11 -9.85 3.95 3.31
CA GLU A 11 -10.39 4.96 2.39
C GLU A 11 -9.28 5.81 1.75
N LYS A 12 -8.30 6.25 2.56
CA LYS A 12 -7.14 7.00 2.08
C LYS A 12 -6.27 6.17 1.13
N LEU A 13 -6.06 4.89 1.40
CA LEU A 13 -5.32 4.00 0.50
C LEU A 13 -6.02 3.85 -0.85
N ILE A 14 -7.33 3.64 -0.86
CA ILE A 14 -8.13 3.58 -2.11
C ILE A 14 -8.02 4.91 -2.87
N ALA A 15 -8.14 6.04 -2.18
CA ALA A 15 -8.02 7.36 -2.79
C ALA A 15 -6.62 7.56 -3.40
N LEU A 16 -5.56 7.15 -2.70
CA LEU A 16 -4.19 7.19 -3.21
C LEU A 16 -4.06 6.34 -4.48
N CYS A 17 -4.55 5.09 -4.49
CA CYS A 17 -4.49 4.24 -5.68
C CYS A 17 -5.23 4.86 -6.88
N LYS A 18 -6.39 5.51 -6.67
CA LYS A 18 -7.10 6.22 -7.74
C LYS A 18 -6.31 7.40 -8.31
N ILE A 19 -5.59 8.12 -7.45
CA ILE A 19 -4.71 9.21 -7.87
C ILE A 19 -3.55 8.61 -8.66
N MET A 20 -2.82 7.64 -8.10
CA MET A 20 -1.64 7.06 -8.73
C MET A 20 -1.95 6.37 -10.07
N ASP A 21 -3.14 5.77 -10.22
CA ASP A 21 -3.57 5.19 -11.49
C ASP A 21 -3.66 6.22 -12.62
N SER A 22 -3.84 7.51 -12.34
CA SER A 22 -3.76 8.55 -13.38
C SER A 22 -2.33 9.03 -13.67
N TYR A 23 -1.38 8.77 -12.78
CA TYR A 23 0.01 9.25 -12.90
C TYR A 23 0.97 8.24 -13.51
N ILE A 24 0.77 6.93 -13.28
CA ILE A 24 1.72 5.89 -13.71
C ILE A 24 1.28 5.24 -15.02
N ASP A 25 2.22 4.86 -15.89
CA ASP A 25 1.91 4.20 -17.14
C ASP A 25 1.74 2.68 -16.97
N LYS A 26 1.23 2.02 -18.01
CA LYS A 26 1.11 0.56 -18.00
C LYS A 26 2.49 -0.08 -17.93
N GLY A 27 2.71 -0.95 -16.95
CA GLY A 27 4.02 -1.55 -16.67
C GLY A 27 4.82 -0.83 -15.60
N ASP A 28 4.39 0.37 -15.20
CA ASP A 28 4.97 1.08 -14.06
C ASP A 28 4.35 0.61 -12.73
N TYR A 29 5.00 1.04 -11.65
CA TYR A 29 4.59 0.76 -10.29
C TYR A 29 4.96 1.90 -9.36
N PHE A 30 4.38 1.90 -8.16
CA PHE A 30 4.90 2.67 -7.05
C PHE A 30 5.03 1.80 -5.80
N GLU A 31 5.88 2.24 -4.89
CA GLU A 31 6.13 1.60 -3.60
C GLU A 31 5.51 2.43 -2.47
N LEU A 32 4.83 1.76 -1.55
CA LEU A 32 4.20 2.36 -0.39
C LEU A 32 4.84 1.82 0.90
N TYR A 33 5.35 2.75 1.71
CA TYR A 33 6.01 2.53 2.99
C TYR A 33 5.13 3.03 4.16
N SER A 34 3.88 2.56 4.26
CA SER A 34 2.87 3.14 5.18
C SER A 34 3.02 2.73 6.66
N CYS A 35 3.70 1.62 6.95
CA CYS A 35 3.95 1.11 8.31
C CYS A 35 5.44 0.88 8.55
N TRP A 36 6.29 1.73 7.94
CA TRP A 36 7.73 1.61 8.07
C TRP A 36 8.21 2.30 9.34
N VAL A 37 8.73 1.52 10.28
CA VAL A 37 9.33 2.01 11.53
C VAL A 37 10.82 1.66 11.50
N GLY A 38 11.68 2.68 11.44
CA GLY A 38 13.13 2.52 11.28
C GLY A 38 13.64 3.07 9.95
N GLU A 39 14.85 2.68 9.58
CA GLU A 39 15.49 3.11 8.33
C GLU A 39 14.96 2.29 7.16
N GLU A 40 14.82 2.87 5.96
CA GLU A 40 14.39 2.13 4.76
C GLU A 40 15.35 0.98 4.39
N ALA A 41 16.62 1.13 4.78
CA ALA A 41 17.65 0.10 4.62
C ALA A 41 17.49 -1.08 5.62
N ASP A 42 16.64 -0.94 6.64
CA ASP A 42 16.37 -2.02 7.57
C ASP A 42 15.72 -3.21 6.88
N LYS A 43 15.97 -4.41 7.41
CA LYS A 43 15.42 -5.64 6.85
C LYS A 43 13.89 -5.59 6.84
N ARG A 44 13.31 -5.81 5.64
CA ARG A 44 11.88 -5.99 5.41
C ARG A 44 11.36 -7.22 6.17
N GLU A 45 10.21 -7.09 6.79
CA GLU A 45 9.48 -8.22 7.40
C GLU A 45 8.55 -8.90 6.40
N GLY A 46 8.08 -8.16 5.39
CA GLY A 46 7.22 -8.67 4.35
C GLY A 46 7.29 -7.85 3.07
N GLU A 47 6.84 -8.46 1.98
CA GLU A 47 6.66 -7.82 0.69
C GLU A 47 5.35 -8.31 0.06
N ILE A 48 4.54 -7.37 -0.43
CA ILE A 48 3.28 -7.67 -1.11
C ILE A 48 3.24 -6.87 -2.41
N THR A 49 2.90 -7.53 -3.51
CA THR A 49 2.62 -6.89 -4.79
C THR A 49 1.13 -6.95 -5.10
N LEU A 50 0.52 -5.80 -5.39
CA LEU A 50 -0.90 -5.64 -5.68
C LEU A 50 -1.09 -4.99 -7.05
N ARG A 51 -2.16 -5.35 -7.75
CA ARG A 51 -2.59 -4.64 -8.95
C ARG A 51 -3.40 -3.42 -8.54
N ILE A 52 -2.99 -2.22 -8.95
CA ILE A 52 -3.56 -0.94 -8.49
C ILE A 52 -5.08 -0.83 -8.70
N ASN A 53 -5.62 -1.49 -9.73
CA ASN A 53 -7.03 -1.50 -10.08
C ASN A 53 -7.75 -2.81 -9.70
N LYS A 54 -7.04 -3.76 -9.06
CA LYS A 54 -7.55 -5.10 -8.78
C LYS A 54 -6.97 -5.66 -7.47
N PHE A 55 -7.46 -5.13 -6.35
CA PHE A 55 -7.19 -5.65 -5.02
C PHE A 55 -8.41 -5.49 -4.09
N ASP A 56 -8.49 -6.34 -3.06
CA ASP A 56 -9.50 -6.22 -1.99
C ASP A 56 -8.86 -5.61 -0.74
N VAL A 57 -9.21 -4.36 -0.44
CA VAL A 57 -8.67 -3.63 0.72
C VAL A 57 -9.02 -4.29 2.06
N GLU A 58 -10.11 -5.06 2.11
CA GLU A 58 -10.55 -5.71 3.35
C GLU A 58 -9.71 -6.94 3.69
N GLN A 59 -9.06 -7.54 2.70
CA GLN A 59 -8.24 -8.74 2.86
C GLN A 59 -6.75 -8.44 3.01
N ILE A 60 -6.32 -7.20 2.79
CA ILE A 60 -4.91 -6.85 2.90
C ILE A 60 -4.52 -6.66 4.37
N LYS A 61 -3.42 -7.32 4.74
CA LYS A 61 -2.71 -7.09 6.00
C LYS A 61 -1.34 -6.52 5.69
N MET A 62 -1.03 -5.37 6.28
CA MET A 62 0.26 -4.69 6.17
C MET A 62 0.86 -4.59 7.57
N PRO A 63 1.54 -5.63 8.09
CA PRO A 63 2.30 -5.50 9.33
C PRO A 63 3.43 -4.48 9.16
N GLU A 64 4.08 -4.11 10.26
CA GLU A 64 5.23 -3.20 10.23
C GLU A 64 6.32 -3.70 9.29
N LYS A 65 7.10 -2.78 8.71
CA LYS A 65 8.19 -3.09 7.76
C LYS A 65 7.77 -3.96 6.56
N THR A 66 6.51 -3.87 6.17
CA THR A 66 6.01 -4.47 4.92
C THR A 66 6.17 -3.48 3.78
N LEU A 67 6.94 -3.85 2.76
CA LEU A 67 6.90 -3.14 1.49
C LEU A 67 5.63 -3.52 0.73
N VAL A 68 4.88 -2.52 0.27
CA VAL A 68 3.75 -2.74 -0.63
C VAL A 68 4.06 -2.13 -1.99
N LYS A 69 4.09 -2.97 -3.02
CA LYS A 69 4.25 -2.56 -4.42
C LYS A 69 2.89 -2.56 -5.11
N PHE A 70 2.52 -1.47 -5.75
CA PHE A 70 1.32 -1.38 -6.58
C PHE A 70 1.70 -1.26 -8.05
N GLU A 71 1.31 -2.24 -8.85
CA GLU A 71 1.57 -2.31 -10.30
C GLU A 71 0.33 -1.95 -11.11
N LYS A 72 0.53 -1.27 -12.25
CA LYS A 72 -0.52 -1.03 -13.24
C LYS A 72 -0.63 -2.16 -14.26
#